data_AF-A0A2A2IYF5-F1
#
_entry.id   AF-A0A2A2IYF5-F1
#
_cell.length_a   1.000
_cell.length_b   1.000
_cell.length_c   1.000
_cell.angle_alpha   90.00
_cell.angle_beta   90.00
_cell.angle_gamma   90.00
#
_symmetry.space_group_name_H-M   'P 1'
#
loop_
_entity.id
_entity.type
_entity.pdbx_description
1 polymer ?
#
loop_
_entity_poly.entity_id
_entity_poly.type
_entity_poly.pdbx_seq_one_letter_code
_entity_poly.pdbx_strand_id
1 'polypeptide(L)'
;MSKSALLLIPFIVGAANADSTCPETQASQAMAVTSSIHAIKIAKSAMLKIYEPEYLAGFEPFAAEKTNNIWHVHGTLLPEMLGGTPESEVCATTGEVLETYHSQ
;
A
#
# COMPACT_ATOMS: atom_id res chain seq x y z
N MET A 1 -34.88 -31.24 43.69
CA MET A 1 -34.50 -29.91 43.16
C MET A 1 -33.22 -30.08 42.35
N SER A 2 -33.35 -30.24 41.03
CA SER A 2 -32.21 -30.52 40.13
C SER A 2 -31.62 -29.20 39.65
N LYS A 3 -30.35 -28.95 39.96
CA LYS A 3 -29.62 -27.76 39.54
C LYS A 3 -28.98 -28.03 38.17
N SER A 4 -29.65 -27.59 37.11
CA SER A 4 -29.05 -27.53 35.78
C SER A 4 -27.97 -26.45 35.76
N ALA A 5 -26.71 -26.87 35.68
CA ALA A 5 -25.58 -25.98 35.45
C ALA A 5 -25.51 -25.65 33.94
N LEU A 6 -25.87 -24.42 33.59
CA LEU A 6 -25.75 -23.88 32.24
C LEU A 6 -24.27 -23.55 32.01
N LEU A 7 -23.60 -24.32 31.15
CA LEU A 7 -22.20 -24.11 30.78
C LEU A 7 -22.12 -23.03 29.70
N LEU A 8 -21.74 -21.82 30.08
CA LEU A 8 -21.46 -20.69 29.19
C LEU A 8 -20.08 -20.90 28.56
N ILE A 9 -20.04 -21.16 27.25
CA ILE A 9 -18.81 -21.17 26.45
C ILE A 9 -18.53 -19.73 26.00
N PRO A 10 -17.42 -19.09 26.40
CA PRO A 10 -17.08 -17.78 25.87
C PRO A 10 -16.58 -17.92 24.43
N PHE A 11 -17.28 -17.26 23.50
CA PHE A 11 -16.79 -17.00 22.15
C PHE A 11 -15.64 -15.99 22.24
N ILE A 12 -14.40 -16.46 22.10
CA ILE A 12 -13.24 -15.57 21.98
C ILE A 12 -13.19 -15.11 20.51
N VAL A 13 -13.57 -13.86 20.27
CA VAL A 13 -13.37 -13.19 18.98
C VAL A 13 -11.93 -12.70 18.94
N GLY A 14 -11.07 -13.41 18.21
CA GLY A 14 -9.70 -12.97 17.94
C GLY A 14 -9.70 -11.88 16.88
N ALA A 15 -9.27 -10.66 17.23
CA ALA A 15 -8.97 -9.62 16.25
C ALA A 15 -7.62 -9.96 15.58
N ALA A 16 -7.66 -10.33 14.30
CA ALA A 16 -6.46 -10.40 13.48
C ALA A 16 -6.03 -8.96 13.18
N ASN A 17 -4.93 -8.51 13.79
CA ASN A 17 -4.26 -7.29 13.36
C ASN A 17 -3.62 -7.60 12.00
N ALA A 18 -4.18 -7.03 10.92
CA ALA A 18 -3.54 -7.06 9.62
C ALA A 18 -2.35 -6.10 9.65
N ASP A 19 -1.17 -6.62 9.96
CA ASP A 19 0.08 -5.90 9.80
C ASP A 19 0.31 -5.72 8.29
N SER A 20 0.30 -4.48 7.81
CA SER A 20 0.47 -4.12 6.39
C SER A 20 1.94 -4.29 5.96
N THR A 21 2.43 -5.52 6.04
CA THR A 21 3.78 -5.89 5.61
C THR A 21 3.71 -6.59 4.25
N CYS A 22 4.62 -6.27 3.35
CA CYS A 22 4.67 -6.96 2.07
C CYS A 22 5.35 -8.33 2.25
N PRO A 23 4.65 -9.45 2.00
CA PRO A 23 5.24 -10.77 2.19
C PRO A 23 6.43 -11.00 1.26
N GLU A 24 7.47 -11.63 1.81
CA GLU A 24 8.64 -12.05 1.05
C GLU A 24 8.24 -13.06 -0.03
N THR A 25 8.76 -12.86 -1.24
CA THR A 25 8.46 -13.73 -2.38
C THR A 25 9.05 -15.13 -2.15
N GLN A 26 8.19 -16.13 -1.99
CA GLN A 26 8.61 -17.53 -2.08
C GLN A 26 8.91 -17.88 -3.54
N ALA A 27 9.86 -18.81 -3.79
CA ALA A 27 10.35 -19.14 -5.13
C ALA A 27 9.26 -19.55 -6.15
N SER A 28 8.08 -19.97 -5.68
CA SER A 28 6.92 -20.34 -6.52
C SER A 28 5.79 -19.30 -6.54
N GLN A 29 5.91 -18.20 -5.80
CA GLN A 29 4.85 -17.21 -5.68
C GLN A 29 4.88 -16.23 -6.86
N ALA A 30 3.78 -16.17 -7.60
CA ALA A 30 3.61 -15.16 -8.63
C ALA A 30 3.45 -13.77 -8.00
N MET A 31 4.11 -12.77 -8.58
CA MET A 31 3.96 -11.37 -8.19
C MET A 31 2.68 -10.78 -8.78
N ALA A 32 1.88 -10.09 -7.96
CA ALA A 32 0.74 -9.33 -8.45
C ALA A 32 1.18 -8.11 -9.30
N VAL A 33 2.29 -7.47 -8.93
CA VAL A 33 2.82 -6.28 -9.62
C VAL A 33 4.18 -6.59 -10.24
N THR A 34 4.16 -6.78 -11.56
CA THR A 34 5.31 -7.27 -12.34
C THR A 34 6.12 -6.18 -13.05
N SER A 35 5.68 -4.92 -13.01
CA SER A 35 6.39 -3.81 -13.67
C SER A 35 6.18 -2.48 -12.96
N SER A 36 7.09 -1.54 -13.21
CA SER A 36 7.02 -0.16 -12.72
C SER A 36 5.74 0.54 -13.21
N ILE A 37 5.35 0.36 -14.47
CA ILE A 37 4.11 0.94 -15.03
C ILE A 37 2.87 0.43 -14.28
N HIS A 38 2.86 -0.86 -13.91
CA HIS A 38 1.75 -1.42 -13.13
C HIS A 38 1.72 -0.84 -11.72
N ALA A 39 2.87 -0.72 -11.05
CA ALA A 39 2.98 -0.09 -9.74
C ALA A 39 2.51 1.37 -9.76
N ILE A 40 2.95 2.16 -10.75
CA ILE A 40 2.55 3.56 -10.94
C ILE A 40 1.03 3.69 -11.08
N LYS A 41 0.38 2.80 -11.85
CA LYS A 41 -1.08 2.81 -12.00
C LYS A 41 -1.79 2.60 -10.66
N ILE A 42 -1.36 1.61 -9.88
CA ILE A 42 -1.95 1.30 -8.56
C ILE A 42 -1.74 2.48 -7.61
N ALA A 43 -0.50 2.98 -7.50
CA ALA A 43 -0.14 4.11 -6.66
C ALA A 43 -0.96 5.36 -7.01
N LYS A 44 -1.02 5.74 -8.29
CA LYS A 44 -1.82 6.90 -8.72
C LYS A 44 -3.31 6.75 -8.39
N SER A 45 -3.87 5.55 -8.54
CA SER A 45 -5.26 5.29 -8.13
C SER A 45 -5.48 5.45 -6.62
N ALA A 46 -4.47 5.19 -5.78
CA ALA A 46 -4.55 5.47 -4.34
C ALA A 46 -4.35 6.96 -4.03
N MET A 47 -3.36 7.61 -4.65
CA MET A 47 -3.13 9.05 -4.51
C MET A 47 -4.35 9.88 -4.90
N LEU A 48 -5.09 9.49 -5.94
CA LEU A 48 -6.33 10.14 -6.37
C LEU A 48 -7.49 10.06 -5.36
N LYS A 49 -7.36 9.25 -4.30
CA LYS A 49 -8.31 9.25 -3.19
C LYS A 49 -8.02 10.37 -2.18
N ILE A 50 -6.84 10.99 -2.26
CA ILE A 50 -6.34 12.01 -1.33
C ILE A 50 -6.18 13.35 -2.05
N TYR A 51 -5.71 13.32 -3.30
CA TYR A 51 -5.36 14.49 -4.08
C TYR A 51 -6.20 14.59 -5.35
N GLU A 52 -6.47 15.83 -5.77
CA GLU A 52 -7.16 16.09 -7.04
C GLU A 52 -6.25 15.74 -8.25
N PRO A 53 -6.84 15.33 -9.39
CA PRO A 53 -6.09 14.98 -10.59
C PRO A 53 -5.15 16.09 -11.08
N GLU A 54 -5.58 17.35 -11.02
CA GLU A 54 -4.79 18.51 -11.48
C GLU A 54 -3.56 18.72 -10.62
N TYR A 55 -3.66 18.43 -9.33
CA TYR A 55 -2.51 18.50 -8.42
C TYR A 55 -1.49 17.42 -8.75
N LEU A 56 -1.92 16.16 -8.93
CA LEU A 56 -1.01 15.06 -9.29
C LEU A 56 -0.35 15.26 -10.65
N ALA A 57 -1.03 15.91 -11.60
CA ALA A 57 -0.46 16.23 -12.91
C ALA A 57 0.80 17.11 -12.81
N GLY A 58 0.91 17.93 -11.76
CA GLY A 58 2.09 18.77 -11.50
C GLY A 58 3.35 18.00 -11.13
N PHE A 59 3.23 16.70 -10.80
CA PHE A 59 4.35 15.84 -10.38
C PHE A 59 4.71 14.77 -11.42
N GLU A 60 4.16 14.86 -12.63
CA GLU A 60 4.54 13.97 -13.72
C GLU A 60 5.95 14.29 -14.25
N PRO A 61 6.72 13.29 -14.74
CA PRO A 61 6.39 11.87 -14.75
C PRO A 61 6.55 11.23 -13.36
N PHE A 62 5.69 10.28 -13.02
CA PHE A 62 5.94 9.40 -11.88
C PHE A 62 6.98 8.32 -12.23
N ALA A 63 7.84 8.01 -11.28
CA ALA A 63 8.81 6.93 -11.34
C ALA A 63 8.51 5.86 -10.29
N ALA A 64 9.04 4.65 -10.49
CA ALA A 64 8.88 3.57 -9.55
C ALA A 64 10.15 2.71 -9.46
N GLU A 65 10.60 2.47 -8.22
CA GLU A 65 11.76 1.64 -7.89
C GLU A 65 11.32 0.48 -7.00
N LYS A 66 11.91 -0.70 -7.18
CA LYS A 66 11.55 -1.90 -6.41
C LYS A 66 12.67 -2.30 -5.47
N THR A 67 12.36 -2.34 -4.17
CA THR A 67 13.26 -2.83 -3.12
C THR A 67 12.50 -3.74 -2.18
N ASN A 68 13.05 -4.92 -1.85
CA ASN A 68 12.44 -5.88 -0.90
C ASN A 68 10.95 -6.18 -1.17
N ASN A 69 10.59 -6.38 -2.44
CA ASN A 69 9.20 -6.60 -2.89
C ASN A 69 8.24 -5.44 -2.68
N ILE A 70 8.72 -4.25 -2.33
CA ILE A 70 7.93 -3.03 -2.27
C ILE A 70 8.32 -2.17 -3.47
N TRP A 71 7.31 -1.75 -4.22
CA TRP A 71 7.47 -0.68 -5.21
C TRP A 71 7.27 0.65 -4.50
N HIS A 72 8.31 1.46 -4.49
CA HIS A 72 8.23 2.86 -4.09
C HIS A 72 7.94 3.70 -5.34
N VAL A 73 6.80 4.37 -5.35
CA VAL A 73 6.35 5.23 -6.44
C VAL A 73 6.41 6.68 -5.96
N HIS A 74 7.06 7.55 -6.72
CA HIS A 74 7.19 8.96 -6.38
C HIS A 74 7.01 9.85 -7.60
N GLY A 75 6.58 11.08 -7.35
CA GLY A 75 6.50 12.12 -8.36
C GLY A 75 7.88 12.66 -8.75
N THR A 76 7.88 13.54 -9.74
CA THR A 76 9.03 14.36 -10.11
C THR A 76 8.85 15.78 -9.58
N LEU A 77 9.88 16.31 -8.92
CA LEU A 77 9.93 17.70 -8.50
C LEU A 77 10.73 18.51 -9.54
N LEU A 78 10.16 19.59 -10.05
CA LEU A 78 10.89 20.50 -10.93
C LEU A 78 11.96 21.28 -10.14
N PRO A 79 13.11 21.61 -10.74
CA PRO A 79 14.23 22.27 -10.05
C PRO A 79 13.86 23.57 -9.29
N GLU A 80 12.85 24.28 -9.76
CA GLU A 80 12.34 25.53 -9.18
C GLU A 80 11.29 25.35 -8.07
N MET A 81 10.82 24.12 -7.86
CA MET A 81 9.85 23.82 -6.82
C MET A 81 10.56 23.48 -5.50
N LEU A 82 9.98 23.95 -4.40
CA LEU A 82 10.43 23.62 -3.04
C LEU A 82 9.43 22.65 -2.40
N GLY A 83 9.94 21.70 -1.63
CA GLY A 83 9.18 20.66 -0.93
C GLY A 83 9.45 19.27 -1.49
N GLY A 84 8.58 18.31 -1.18
CA GLY A 84 8.64 16.95 -1.74
C GLY A 84 7.55 16.67 -2.77
N THR A 85 7.28 15.38 -2.97
CA THR A 85 6.30 14.91 -3.95
C THR A 85 5.29 13.96 -3.29
N PRO A 86 4.12 13.71 -3.93
CA PRO A 86 3.26 12.60 -3.58
C PRO A 86 3.96 11.27 -3.83
N GLU A 87 3.93 10.39 -2.84
CA GLU A 87 4.60 9.10 -2.85
C GLU A 87 3.67 7.99 -2.36
N SER A 88 3.92 6.77 -2.81
CA SER A 88 3.16 5.60 -2.38
C SER A 88 3.98 4.33 -2.46
N GLU A 89 3.76 3.45 -1.48
CA GLU A 89 4.35 2.13 -1.43
C GLU A 89 3.33 1.07 -1.83
N VAL A 90 3.69 0.24 -2.81
CA VAL A 90 2.83 -0.83 -3.33
C VAL A 90 3.54 -2.17 -3.14
N CYS A 91 2.91 -3.08 -2.42
CA CYS A 91 3.44 -4.43 -2.27
C CYS A 91 3.42 -5.16 -3.62
N ALA A 92 4.58 -5.58 -4.10
CA ALA A 92 4.70 -6.25 -5.38
C ALA A 92 4.06 -7.65 -5.36
N THR A 93 3.96 -8.27 -4.19
CA THR A 93 3.41 -9.62 -4.02
C THR A 93 1.88 -9.61 -4.01
N THR A 94 1.26 -8.68 -3.29
CA THR A 94 -0.21 -8.62 -3.12
C THR A 94 -0.88 -7.57 -4.01
N GLY A 95 -0.15 -6.56 -4.47
CA GLY A 95 -0.69 -5.38 -5.16
C GLY A 95 -1.35 -4.37 -4.23
N GLU A 96 -1.29 -4.60 -2.91
CA GLU A 96 -1.85 -3.69 -1.93
C GLU A 96 -1.00 -2.45 -1.78
N VAL A 97 -1.68 -1.31 -1.59
CA VAL A 97 -1.02 -0.06 -1.20
C VAL A 97 -0.80 -0.11 0.30
N LEU A 98 0.47 -0.05 0.69
CA LEU A 98 0.90 -0.09 2.09
C LEU A 98 0.78 1.31 2.69
N GLU A 99 1.24 2.32 1.96
CA GLU A 99 1.21 3.71 2.40
C GLU A 99 1.06 4.68 1.22
N THR A 100 0.50 5.85 1.49
CA THR A 100 0.51 7.01 0.58
C THR A 100 0.78 8.24 1.42
N TYR A 101 1.80 9.01 1.04
CA TYR A 101 2.29 10.15 1.80
C TYR A 101 2.82 11.24 0.86
N HIS A 102 3.31 12.33 1.45
CA HIS A 102 3.99 13.39 0.72
C HIS A 102 5.33 13.65 1.40
N SER A 103 6.43 13.53 0.65
CA SER A 103 7.76 13.85 1.18
C SER A 103 7.93 15.35 1.46
N GLN A 104 8.91 15.71 2.28
CA GLN A 104 9.22 17.11 2.62
C GLN A 104 10.49 17.59 1.95
#